data_AF-A0A224YPB1-F1
#
_entry.id   AF-A0A224YPB1-F1
#
_cell.length_a   1.000
_cell.length_b   1.000
_cell.length_c   1.000
_cell.angle_alpha   90.00
_cell.angle_beta   90.00
_cell.angle_gamma   90.00
#
_symmetry.space_group_name_H-M   'P 1'
#
loop_
_entity.id
_entity.type
_entity.pdbx_description
1 polymer ?
#
loop_
_entity_poly.entity_id
_entity_poly.type
_entity_poly.pdbx_seq_one_letter_code
_entity_poly.pdbx_strand_id
1 'polypeptide(L)'
;MSVSRLLTVAVCATLVSSTVSDCVTYGYCGTDDMSGKRLPCAIRRGPAAMDSELLENACPALVSAKGHPALACCNQEQAYTIKSQLRKLIYLGVRSNSECFLKFQNVVCQAVCSPYQSHFVAVFANRTEGNSPIPSATAIVYVVETTFAEQVYDACKDVRTYVLGRKLMKYMCGSYRASECSAQRFLDFVGAVHSEGGHSPYKIYYVLSDVPISVNGRWLTPFKPDRNFIAQKASAGAYLQQFPK
;
A
#
# COMPACT_ATOMS: atom_id res chain seq x y z
N MET A 1 73.14 8.60 5.26
CA MET A 1 72.16 7.62 4.72
C MET A 1 70.96 7.63 5.65
N SER A 2 69.83 8.06 5.12
CA SER A 2 68.56 8.35 5.81
C SER A 2 67.70 7.08 5.94
N VAL A 3 67.01 6.88 7.06
CA VAL A 3 65.81 6.04 7.10
C VAL A 3 64.81 6.63 8.11
N SER A 4 63.83 7.38 7.60
CA SER A 4 62.68 7.86 8.37
C SER A 4 61.51 6.88 8.19
N ARG A 5 61.00 6.29 9.28
CA ARG A 5 59.88 5.33 9.25
C ARG A 5 58.56 6.07 9.41
N LEU A 6 57.78 6.16 8.34
CA LEU A 6 56.39 6.66 8.36
C LEU A 6 55.45 5.53 8.81
N LEU A 7 54.72 5.77 9.91
CA LEU A 7 53.62 4.92 10.37
C LEU A 7 52.32 5.37 9.70
N THR A 8 51.80 4.60 8.75
CA THR A 8 50.50 4.81 8.13
C THR A 8 49.39 4.25 9.01
N VAL A 9 48.58 5.13 9.60
CA VAL A 9 47.34 4.75 10.30
C VAL A 9 46.26 4.50 9.25
N ALA A 10 45.89 3.25 9.04
CA ALA A 10 44.77 2.87 8.18
C ALA A 10 43.45 3.12 8.92
N VAL A 11 42.76 4.22 8.57
CA VAL A 11 41.38 4.47 9.03
C VAL A 11 40.45 3.54 8.26
N CYS A 12 39.98 2.50 8.92
CA CYS A 12 38.98 1.59 8.38
C CYS A 12 37.61 2.28 8.44
N ALA A 13 37.19 2.91 7.34
CA ALA A 13 35.83 3.44 7.22
C ALA A 13 34.85 2.26 7.14
N THR A 14 34.21 1.93 8.27
CA THR A 14 33.09 1.00 8.28
C THR A 14 31.94 1.64 7.50
N LEU A 15 31.69 1.15 6.29
CA LEU A 15 30.47 1.45 5.55
C LEU A 15 29.30 0.90 6.37
N VAL A 16 28.67 1.76 7.17
CA VAL A 16 27.34 1.48 7.71
C VAL A 16 26.43 1.40 6.49
N SER A 17 26.12 0.18 6.03
CA SER A 17 25.02 -0.01 5.10
C SER A 17 23.76 0.45 5.82
N SER A 18 23.33 1.68 5.52
CA SER A 18 22.00 2.16 5.85
C SER A 18 21.04 1.07 5.42
N THR A 19 20.23 0.56 6.34
CA THR A 19 19.25 -0.49 6.07
C THR A 19 18.44 -0.08 4.84
N VAL A 20 18.75 -0.69 3.70
CA VAL A 20 18.14 -0.36 2.42
C VAL A 20 16.64 -0.61 2.59
N SER A 21 15.86 0.44 2.36
CA SER A 21 14.40 0.33 2.34
C SER A 21 14.05 -0.66 1.23
N ASP A 22 13.61 -1.85 1.65
CA ASP A 22 13.30 -2.94 0.72
C ASP A 22 11.79 -3.00 0.45
N CYS A 23 11.46 -3.59 -0.68
CA CYS A 23 10.15 -4.18 -0.97
C CYS A 23 10.06 -5.56 -0.29
N VAL A 24 8.86 -5.96 0.11
CA VAL A 24 8.57 -7.35 0.54
C VAL A 24 7.80 -8.14 -0.52
N THR A 25 7.21 -7.43 -1.48
CA THR A 25 6.59 -8.01 -2.67
C THR A 25 6.94 -7.23 -3.91
N TYR A 26 7.00 -7.88 -5.08
CA TYR A 26 7.17 -7.18 -6.36
C TYR A 26 6.74 -8.05 -7.55
N GLY A 27 6.00 -7.48 -8.51
CA GLY A 27 5.47 -8.24 -9.65
C GLY A 27 4.48 -9.32 -9.24
N TYR A 28 4.15 -10.22 -10.17
CA TYR A 28 3.21 -11.32 -9.96
C TYR A 28 3.86 -12.68 -10.26
N CYS A 29 3.67 -13.66 -9.36
CA CYS A 29 4.25 -15.00 -9.48
C CYS A 29 3.19 -16.12 -9.49
N GLY A 30 1.94 -15.78 -9.20
CA GLY A 30 0.87 -16.76 -9.08
C GLY A 30 -0.50 -16.15 -9.26
N THR A 31 -1.50 -16.98 -9.00
CA THR A 31 -2.91 -16.62 -9.08
C THR A 31 -3.65 -17.29 -7.93
N ASP A 32 -4.61 -16.58 -7.34
CA ASP A 32 -5.52 -17.14 -6.36
C ASP A 32 -6.53 -18.06 -7.05
N ASP A 33 -6.58 -19.33 -6.64
CA ASP A 33 -7.34 -20.38 -7.33
C ASP A 33 -8.85 -20.10 -7.35
N MET A 34 -9.38 -19.43 -6.32
CA MET A 34 -10.81 -19.13 -6.21
C MET A 34 -11.24 -17.89 -6.99
N SER A 35 -10.49 -16.79 -6.88
CA SER A 35 -10.86 -15.51 -7.48
C SER A 35 -10.22 -15.26 -8.85
N GLY A 36 -9.24 -16.08 -9.24
CA GLY A 36 -8.47 -15.90 -10.48
C GLY A 36 -7.60 -14.63 -10.48
N LYS A 37 -7.44 -13.96 -9.33
CA LYS A 37 -6.66 -12.73 -9.22
C LYS A 37 -5.18 -13.04 -9.05
N ARG A 38 -4.31 -12.24 -9.67
CA ARG A 38 -2.87 -12.42 -9.59
C ARG A 38 -2.34 -12.15 -8.18
N LEU A 39 -1.46 -13.04 -7.72
CA LEU A 39 -0.77 -12.96 -6.43
C LEU A 39 0.63 -12.37 -6.62
N PRO A 40 1.03 -11.42 -5.76
CA PRO A 40 2.34 -10.81 -5.90
C PRO A 40 3.45 -11.78 -5.50
N CYS A 41 4.62 -11.67 -6.14
CA CYS A 41 5.78 -12.44 -5.70
C CYS A 41 6.20 -12.00 -4.30
N ALA A 42 6.47 -12.95 -3.39
CA ALA A 42 7.07 -12.69 -2.09
C ALA A 42 8.59 -12.63 -2.24
N ILE A 43 9.12 -11.43 -2.44
CA ILE A 43 10.55 -11.20 -2.71
C ILE A 43 11.04 -9.94 -2.03
N ARG A 44 12.24 -10.02 -1.44
CA ARG A 44 12.97 -8.86 -0.94
C ARG A 44 13.89 -8.32 -2.02
N ARG A 45 13.72 -7.03 -2.32
CA ARG A 45 14.56 -6.28 -3.28
C ARG A 45 14.44 -4.79 -3.02
N GLY A 46 15.39 -4.00 -3.50
CA GLY A 46 15.23 -2.55 -3.53
C GLY A 46 14.08 -2.11 -4.45
N PRO A 47 13.49 -0.93 -4.21
CA PRO A 47 12.46 -0.38 -5.09
C PRO A 47 13.00 -0.15 -6.50
N ALA A 48 12.12 -0.26 -7.50
CA ALA A 48 12.47 -0.03 -8.91
C ALA A 48 12.05 1.37 -9.34
N ALA A 49 12.76 1.91 -10.33
CA ALA A 49 12.29 3.06 -11.07
C ALA A 49 10.94 2.75 -11.75
N MET A 50 10.02 3.69 -11.64
CA MET A 50 8.67 3.64 -12.20
C MET A 50 8.42 4.94 -12.95
N ASP A 51 7.69 4.83 -14.05
CA ASP A 51 7.17 5.99 -14.77
C ASP A 51 6.30 6.84 -13.82
N SER A 52 6.67 8.12 -13.68
CA SER A 52 6.04 9.01 -12.71
C SER A 52 4.59 9.33 -13.04
N GLU A 53 4.24 9.41 -14.33
CA GLU A 53 2.87 9.67 -14.77
C GLU A 53 1.97 8.47 -14.49
N LEU A 54 2.43 7.26 -14.77
CA LEU A 54 1.74 6.03 -14.42
C LEU A 54 1.54 5.92 -12.90
N LEU A 55 2.59 6.17 -12.12
CA LEU A 55 2.50 6.11 -10.66
C LEU A 55 1.58 7.21 -10.12
N GLU A 56 1.62 8.42 -10.67
CA GLU A 56 0.74 9.52 -10.26
C GLU A 56 -0.74 9.16 -10.52
N ASN A 57 -1.01 8.55 -11.67
CA ASN A 57 -2.36 8.13 -12.06
C ASN A 57 -2.94 7.02 -11.15
N ALA A 58 -2.11 6.10 -10.66
CA ALA A 58 -2.55 5.00 -9.81
C ALA A 58 -2.47 5.34 -8.31
N CYS A 59 -1.37 5.97 -7.91
CA CYS A 59 -0.92 6.22 -6.55
C CYS A 59 -0.26 7.60 -6.43
N PRO A 60 -1.05 8.68 -6.57
CA PRO A 60 -0.53 10.05 -6.52
C PRO A 60 0.18 10.37 -5.20
N ALA A 61 -0.15 9.65 -4.12
CA ALA A 61 0.50 9.72 -2.82
C ALA A 61 1.99 9.42 -2.78
N LEU A 62 2.51 8.74 -3.81
CA LEU A 62 3.87 8.22 -3.84
C LEU A 62 4.82 9.06 -4.72
N VAL A 63 4.30 10.06 -5.44
CA VAL A 63 5.11 10.90 -6.32
C VAL A 63 5.55 12.14 -5.55
N SER A 64 6.87 12.27 -5.33
CA SER A 64 7.46 13.43 -4.63
C SER A 64 7.67 14.63 -5.55
N ALA A 65 7.92 14.41 -6.85
CA ALA A 65 8.06 15.44 -7.86
C ALA A 65 7.61 14.92 -9.24
N LYS A 66 6.78 15.68 -9.95
CA LYS A 66 6.35 15.33 -11.31
C LYS A 66 7.54 15.34 -12.27
N GLY A 67 7.54 14.43 -13.25
CA GLY A 67 8.56 14.38 -14.31
C GLY A 67 9.91 13.80 -13.90
N HIS A 68 10.05 13.29 -12.67
CA HIS A 68 11.26 12.60 -12.20
C HIS A 68 10.94 11.13 -11.93
N PRO A 69 11.86 10.19 -12.24
CA PRO A 69 11.67 8.77 -11.95
C PRO A 69 11.28 8.57 -10.48
N ALA A 70 10.14 7.92 -10.23
CA ALA A 70 9.71 7.58 -8.89
C ALA A 70 10.21 6.18 -8.52
N LEU A 71 10.63 5.98 -7.29
CA LEU A 71 10.95 4.65 -6.77
C LEU A 71 9.67 4.01 -6.22
N ALA A 72 9.39 2.77 -6.64
CA ALA A 72 8.22 2.02 -6.20
C ALA A 72 8.50 0.53 -5.99
N CYS A 73 7.75 -0.06 -5.07
CA CYS A 73 7.73 -1.50 -4.81
C CYS A 73 6.71 -2.28 -5.64
N CYS A 74 6.25 -1.69 -6.74
CA CYS A 74 5.38 -2.34 -7.69
C CYS A 74 5.87 -2.16 -9.12
N ASN A 75 5.44 -3.02 -10.04
CA ASN A 75 5.68 -2.85 -11.48
C ASN A 75 4.46 -2.20 -12.16
N GLN A 76 4.61 -1.88 -13.45
CA GLN A 76 3.56 -1.21 -14.23
C GLN A 76 2.22 -1.98 -14.21
N GLU A 77 2.29 -3.31 -14.27
CA GLU A 77 1.10 -4.15 -14.23
C GLU A 77 0.35 -4.08 -12.89
N GLN A 78 1.10 -4.08 -11.78
CA GLN A 78 0.53 -3.88 -10.44
C GLN A 78 -0.09 -2.48 -10.30
N ALA A 79 0.55 -1.43 -10.84
CA ALA A 79 -0.02 -0.09 -10.84
C ALA A 79 -1.36 -0.02 -11.61
N TYR A 80 -1.45 -0.64 -12.79
CA TYR A 80 -2.71 -0.76 -13.52
C TYR A 80 -3.76 -1.56 -12.75
N THR A 81 -3.35 -2.64 -12.08
CA THR A 81 -4.26 -3.45 -11.27
C THR A 81 -4.84 -2.63 -10.12
N ILE A 82 -4.02 -1.87 -9.38
CA ILE A 82 -4.48 -0.98 -8.31
C ILE A 82 -5.51 0.01 -8.86
N LYS A 83 -5.20 0.70 -9.98
CA LYS A 83 -6.12 1.63 -10.62
C LYS A 83 -7.46 0.97 -10.97
N SER A 84 -7.42 -0.25 -11.53
CA SER A 84 -8.61 -1.03 -11.87
C SER A 84 -9.43 -1.44 -10.64
N GLN A 85 -8.78 -1.90 -9.57
CA GLN A 85 -9.46 -2.25 -8.32
C GLN A 85 -10.10 -1.02 -7.65
N LEU A 86 -9.43 0.12 -7.65
CA LEU A 86 -9.95 1.37 -7.10
C LEU A 86 -11.19 1.89 -7.85
N ARG A 87 -11.31 1.62 -9.17
CA ARG A 87 -12.53 1.96 -9.94
C ARG A 87 -13.78 1.30 -9.39
N LYS A 88 -13.68 0.18 -8.66
CA LYS A 88 -14.83 -0.44 -8.00
C LYS A 88 -15.51 0.47 -6.99
N LEU A 89 -14.76 1.31 -6.28
CA LEU A 89 -15.33 2.31 -5.39
C LEU A 89 -16.11 3.39 -6.16
N ILE A 90 -15.61 3.76 -7.33
CA ILE A 90 -16.30 4.70 -8.22
C ILE A 90 -17.63 4.10 -8.67
N TYR A 91 -17.64 2.84 -9.10
CA TYR A 91 -18.88 2.12 -9.46
C TYR A 91 -19.84 1.93 -8.29
N LEU A 92 -19.31 1.76 -7.07
CA LEU A 92 -20.11 1.78 -5.83
C LEU A 92 -20.63 3.17 -5.45
N GLY A 93 -20.27 4.21 -6.19
CA GLY A 93 -20.81 5.54 -5.99
C GLY A 93 -19.98 6.45 -5.09
N VAL A 94 -18.67 6.19 -4.97
CA VAL A 94 -17.71 7.07 -4.28
C VAL A 94 -17.04 7.99 -5.32
N ARG A 95 -17.09 9.31 -5.10
CA ARG A 95 -16.45 10.27 -6.01
C ARG A 95 -14.93 10.15 -5.91
N SER A 96 -14.24 10.12 -7.06
CA SER A 96 -12.77 9.97 -7.14
C SER A 96 -11.97 11.10 -6.49
N ASN A 97 -12.56 12.29 -6.36
CA ASN A 97 -11.96 13.45 -5.68
C ASN A 97 -12.39 13.60 -4.21
N SER A 98 -13.19 12.66 -3.67
CA SER A 98 -13.61 12.71 -2.27
C SER A 98 -12.47 12.36 -1.33
N GLU A 99 -12.51 12.89 -0.12
CA GLU A 99 -11.54 12.56 0.93
C GLU A 99 -11.50 11.05 1.21
N CYS A 100 -12.67 10.38 1.22
CA CYS A 100 -12.76 8.93 1.33
C CYS A 100 -11.92 8.20 0.28
N PHE A 101 -12.13 8.54 -1.00
CA PHE A 101 -11.41 7.89 -2.10
C PHE A 101 -9.91 8.12 -2.00
N LEU A 102 -9.48 9.36 -1.73
CA LEU A 102 -8.06 9.71 -1.67
C LEU A 102 -7.33 9.05 -0.49
N LYS A 103 -7.95 9.01 0.70
CA LYS A 103 -7.38 8.31 1.86
C LYS A 103 -7.37 6.79 1.66
N PHE A 104 -8.45 6.22 1.12
CA PHE A 104 -8.50 4.79 0.78
C PHE A 104 -7.44 4.41 -0.24
N GLN A 105 -7.31 5.19 -1.31
CA GLN A 105 -6.28 5.01 -2.33
C GLN A 105 -4.89 5.04 -1.70
N ASN A 106 -4.63 5.99 -0.79
CA ASN A 106 -3.34 6.06 -0.09
C ASN A 106 -3.04 4.77 0.71
N VAL A 107 -4.00 4.27 1.50
CA VAL A 107 -3.82 3.00 2.24
C VAL A 107 -3.43 1.86 1.32
N VAL A 108 -4.16 1.66 0.22
CA VAL A 108 -3.87 0.57 -0.75
C VAL A 108 -2.52 0.79 -1.44
N CYS A 109 -2.24 2.01 -1.88
CA CYS A 109 -1.01 2.34 -2.57
C CYS A 109 0.23 2.15 -1.71
N GLN A 110 0.16 2.49 -0.41
CA GLN A 110 1.29 2.33 0.49
C GLN A 110 1.58 0.85 0.75
N ALA A 111 0.54 0.03 0.90
CA ALA A 111 0.70 -1.41 1.06
C ALA A 111 1.42 -2.09 -0.12
N VAL A 112 1.19 -1.61 -1.36
CA VAL A 112 1.64 -2.30 -2.58
C VAL A 112 2.84 -1.64 -3.26
N CYS A 113 2.88 -0.30 -3.33
CA CYS A 113 3.82 0.43 -4.17
C CYS A 113 4.81 1.30 -3.39
N SER A 114 4.65 1.49 -2.08
CA SER A 114 5.56 2.37 -1.32
C SER A 114 7.02 1.94 -1.45
N PRO A 115 7.97 2.85 -1.72
CA PRO A 115 9.39 2.50 -1.71
C PRO A 115 9.90 2.07 -0.32
N TYR A 116 9.13 2.37 0.73
CA TYR A 116 9.43 2.00 2.11
C TYR A 116 8.55 0.84 2.61
N GLN A 117 7.94 0.08 1.70
CA GLN A 117 6.95 -0.96 2.00
C GLN A 117 7.36 -1.84 3.19
N SER A 118 8.61 -2.29 3.23
CA SER A 118 9.07 -3.21 4.26
C SER A 118 9.19 -2.65 5.68
N HIS A 119 9.02 -1.33 5.87
CA HIS A 119 8.97 -0.71 7.19
C HIS A 119 7.66 -1.04 7.93
N PHE A 120 6.58 -1.22 7.18
CA PHE A 120 5.23 -1.35 7.73
C PHE A 120 4.45 -2.54 7.16
N VAL A 121 4.99 -3.23 6.15
CA VAL A 121 4.44 -4.47 5.59
C VAL A 121 5.42 -5.63 5.75
N ALA A 122 4.91 -6.80 6.09
CA ALA A 122 5.62 -8.07 6.00
C ALA A 122 4.79 -9.14 5.29
N VAL A 123 5.46 -10.06 4.58
CA VAL A 123 4.81 -11.28 4.11
C VAL A 123 4.55 -12.18 5.31
N PHE A 124 3.28 -12.55 5.50
CA PHE A 124 2.84 -13.42 6.59
C PHE A 124 2.75 -14.88 6.14
N ALA A 125 2.21 -15.11 4.94
CA ALA A 125 2.14 -16.43 4.33
C ALA A 125 2.44 -16.33 2.83
N ASN A 126 3.02 -17.40 2.29
CA ASN A 126 3.30 -17.54 0.87
C ASN A 126 3.11 -18.99 0.42
N ARG A 127 3.00 -19.19 -0.89
CA ARG A 127 2.86 -20.49 -1.53
C ARG A 127 3.75 -20.54 -2.77
N THR A 128 4.45 -21.65 -2.96
CA THR A 128 5.17 -21.91 -4.22
C THR A 128 4.21 -22.45 -5.26
N GLU A 129 4.19 -21.82 -6.43
CA GLU A 129 3.34 -22.23 -7.56
C GLU A 129 4.15 -23.13 -8.50
N GLY A 130 3.81 -24.42 -8.57
CA GLY A 130 4.50 -25.39 -9.41
C GLY A 130 6.02 -25.39 -9.19
N ASN A 131 6.79 -25.22 -10.28
CA ASN A 131 8.25 -25.14 -10.25
C ASN A 131 8.79 -23.69 -10.20
N SER A 132 7.95 -22.70 -9.85
CA SER A 132 8.39 -21.30 -9.77
C SER A 132 9.47 -21.14 -8.70
N PRO A 133 10.62 -20.50 -9.02
CA PRO A 133 11.69 -20.27 -8.04
C PRO A 133 11.33 -19.22 -6.99
N ILE A 134 10.29 -18.40 -7.24
CA ILE A 134 9.86 -17.34 -6.34
C ILE A 134 8.42 -17.65 -5.88
N PRO A 135 8.16 -17.72 -4.55
CA PRO A 135 6.84 -17.98 -4.03
C PRO A 135 5.92 -16.76 -4.19
N SER A 136 4.62 -17.01 -4.23
CA SER A 136 3.58 -15.98 -4.24
C SER A 136 3.12 -15.67 -2.82
N ALA A 137 3.04 -14.40 -2.46
CA ALA A 137 2.46 -14.00 -1.18
C ALA A 137 0.95 -14.25 -1.19
N THR A 138 0.49 -15.05 -0.23
CA THR A 138 -0.93 -15.38 -0.02
C THR A 138 -1.52 -14.57 1.13
N ALA A 139 -0.65 -14.09 2.04
CA ALA A 139 -1.03 -13.13 3.06
C ALA A 139 0.11 -12.16 3.41
N ILE A 140 -0.23 -10.92 3.71
CA ILE A 140 0.67 -9.93 4.29
C ILE A 140 0.10 -9.39 5.61
N VAL A 141 0.97 -8.88 6.47
CA VAL A 141 0.58 -7.99 7.58
C VAL A 141 0.94 -6.57 7.17
N TYR A 142 0.01 -5.63 7.38
CA TYR A 142 0.21 -4.20 7.17
C TYR A 142 -0.14 -3.44 8.44
N VAL A 143 0.88 -2.84 9.06
CA VAL A 143 0.75 -2.05 10.29
C VAL A 143 0.45 -0.60 9.93
N VAL A 144 -0.65 -0.08 10.44
CA VAL A 144 -1.15 1.26 10.15
C VAL A 144 -1.33 2.01 11.46
N GLU A 145 -0.93 3.28 11.51
CA GLU A 145 -1.18 4.13 12.68
C GLU A 145 -2.68 4.21 12.97
N THR A 146 -3.07 4.01 14.24
CA THR A 146 -4.48 3.94 14.65
C THR A 146 -5.22 5.21 14.23
N THR A 147 -4.62 6.37 14.51
CA THR A 147 -5.20 7.68 14.16
C THR A 147 -5.40 7.82 12.65
N PHE A 148 -4.45 7.38 11.83
CA PHE A 148 -4.61 7.44 10.38
C PHE A 148 -5.73 6.52 9.88
N ALA A 149 -5.83 5.30 10.41
CA ALA A 149 -6.90 4.39 10.05
C ALA A 149 -8.28 4.92 10.43
N GLU A 150 -8.40 5.56 11.60
CA GLU A 150 -9.62 6.25 12.03
C GLU A 150 -9.97 7.39 11.07
N GLN A 151 -9.00 8.19 10.63
CA GLN A 151 -9.25 9.24 9.62
C GLN A 151 -9.71 8.68 8.27
N VAL A 152 -9.18 7.53 7.84
CA VAL A 152 -9.64 6.85 6.62
C VAL A 152 -11.10 6.41 6.79
N TYR A 153 -11.42 5.79 7.93
CA TYR A 153 -12.78 5.36 8.25
C TYR A 153 -13.74 6.55 8.34
N ASP A 154 -13.40 7.60 9.06
CA ASP A 154 -14.23 8.78 9.26
C ASP A 154 -14.51 9.52 7.96
N ALA A 155 -13.53 9.58 7.05
CA ALA A 155 -13.75 10.13 5.71
C ALA A 155 -14.78 9.31 4.89
N CYS A 156 -14.96 8.02 5.19
CA CYS A 156 -15.80 7.09 4.43
C CYS A 156 -17.12 6.70 5.12
N LYS A 157 -17.23 6.75 6.45
CA LYS A 157 -18.32 6.11 7.22
C LYS A 157 -19.71 6.66 6.90
N ASP A 158 -19.78 7.94 6.56
CA ASP A 158 -21.03 8.65 6.23
C ASP A 158 -21.20 8.93 4.74
N VAL A 159 -20.24 8.50 3.91
CA VAL A 159 -20.37 8.57 2.45
C VAL A 159 -21.57 7.73 2.03
N ARG A 160 -22.48 8.36 1.30
CA ARG A 160 -23.58 7.67 0.63
C ARG A 160 -23.19 7.38 -0.79
N THR A 161 -23.39 6.14 -1.21
CA THR A 161 -23.26 5.74 -2.61
C THR A 161 -24.19 6.61 -3.44
N TYR A 162 -23.68 7.37 -4.41
CA TYR A 162 -24.57 8.22 -5.22
C TYR A 162 -25.55 7.40 -6.08
N VAL A 163 -25.24 6.13 -6.35
CA VAL A 163 -26.09 5.21 -7.14
C VAL A 163 -27.31 4.71 -6.34
N LEU A 164 -27.13 4.28 -5.09
CA LEU A 164 -28.18 3.60 -4.29
C LEU A 164 -28.65 4.40 -3.06
N GLY A 165 -28.03 5.55 -2.77
CA GLY A 165 -28.31 6.38 -1.59
C GLY A 165 -28.05 5.70 -0.23
N ARG A 166 -27.42 4.52 -0.22
CA ARG A 166 -27.08 3.76 0.99
C ARG A 166 -25.70 4.17 1.52
N LYS A 167 -25.46 4.02 2.82
CA LYS A 167 -24.12 4.24 3.39
C LYS A 167 -23.13 3.26 2.75
N LEU A 168 -21.94 3.74 2.40
CA LEU A 168 -20.86 2.94 1.82
C LEU A 168 -20.50 1.75 2.71
N MET A 169 -20.50 1.94 4.04
CA MET A 169 -20.22 0.89 5.02
C MET A 169 -21.20 -0.29 4.98
N LYS A 170 -22.36 -0.16 4.33
CA LYS A 170 -23.24 -1.31 4.05
C LYS A 170 -22.56 -2.35 3.15
N TYR A 171 -21.65 -1.92 2.28
CA TYR A 171 -20.94 -2.77 1.32
C TYR A 171 -19.48 -3.01 1.70
N MET A 172 -18.96 -2.26 2.67
CA MET A 172 -17.53 -2.25 3.00
C MET A 172 -17.21 -2.64 4.44
N CYS A 173 -18.17 -3.23 5.17
CA CYS A 173 -17.95 -3.67 6.55
C CYS A 173 -18.17 -5.18 6.77
N GLY A 174 -18.09 -5.97 5.70
CA GLY A 174 -18.24 -7.43 5.77
C GLY A 174 -19.58 -7.87 6.35
N SER A 175 -19.53 -8.76 7.35
CA SER A 175 -20.70 -9.28 8.05
C SER A 175 -21.34 -8.31 9.05
N TYR A 176 -20.68 -7.18 9.35
CA TYR A 176 -21.16 -6.21 10.32
C TYR A 176 -22.13 -5.20 9.70
N ARG A 177 -23.07 -4.71 10.51
CA ARG A 177 -23.94 -3.61 10.09
C ARG A 177 -23.14 -2.32 9.99
N ALA A 178 -23.55 -1.42 9.10
CA ALA A 178 -22.92 -0.11 8.97
C ALA A 178 -22.86 0.69 10.29
N SER A 179 -23.83 0.50 11.19
CA SER A 179 -23.87 1.13 12.53
C SER A 179 -22.87 0.53 13.52
N GLU A 180 -22.39 -0.69 13.26
CA GLU A 180 -21.44 -1.42 14.09
C GLU A 180 -20.05 -1.39 13.46
N CYS A 181 -19.87 -0.67 12.35
CA CYS A 181 -18.58 -0.58 11.69
C CYS A 181 -17.59 0.23 12.51
N SER A 182 -16.31 -0.15 12.42
CA SER A 182 -15.18 0.56 13.01
C SER A 182 -14.03 0.62 12.01
N ALA A 183 -13.00 1.41 12.28
CA ALA A 183 -11.82 1.49 11.42
C ALA A 183 -11.17 0.12 11.20
N GLN A 184 -11.02 -0.67 12.27
CA GLN A 184 -10.50 -2.05 12.19
C GLN A 184 -11.39 -2.93 11.31
N ARG A 185 -12.71 -2.99 11.56
CA ARG A 185 -13.65 -3.84 10.80
C ARG A 185 -13.71 -3.45 9.31
N PHE A 186 -13.65 -2.16 9.03
CA PHE A 186 -13.57 -1.64 7.67
C PHE A 186 -12.30 -2.14 6.96
N LEU A 187 -11.13 -1.95 7.57
CA LEU A 187 -9.86 -2.39 6.97
C LEU A 187 -9.75 -3.91 6.89
N ASP A 188 -10.28 -4.65 7.86
CA ASP A 188 -10.36 -6.12 7.80
C ASP A 188 -11.13 -6.58 6.56
N PHE A 189 -12.24 -5.91 6.23
CA PHE A 189 -13.00 -6.19 5.01
C PHE A 189 -12.22 -5.80 3.75
N VAL A 190 -11.50 -4.67 3.76
CA VAL A 190 -10.63 -4.26 2.65
C VAL A 190 -9.56 -5.31 2.37
N GLY A 191 -9.00 -5.90 3.42
CA GLY A 191 -8.00 -6.95 3.33
C GLY A 191 -8.55 -8.35 3.13
N ALA A 192 -9.88 -8.52 3.15
CA ALA A 192 -10.52 -9.82 3.06
C ALA A 192 -10.48 -10.39 1.64
N VAL A 193 -10.20 -11.69 1.54
CA VAL A 193 -10.19 -12.44 0.28
C VAL A 193 -11.59 -12.90 -0.11
N HIS A 194 -11.74 -13.48 -1.31
CA HIS A 194 -13.03 -13.92 -1.83
C HIS A 194 -13.75 -14.92 -0.91
N SER A 195 -13.04 -15.89 -0.32
CA SER A 195 -13.62 -16.86 0.62
C SER A 195 -14.14 -16.24 1.92
N GLU A 196 -13.72 -15.01 2.23
CA GLU A 196 -14.18 -14.23 3.38
C GLU A 196 -15.24 -13.19 2.96
N GLY A 197 -15.73 -13.24 1.71
CA GLY A 197 -16.67 -12.28 1.14
C GLY A 197 -16.05 -10.94 0.72
N GLY A 198 -14.72 -10.83 0.75
CA GLY A 198 -13.99 -9.62 0.40
C GLY A 198 -13.54 -9.57 -1.06
N HIS A 199 -12.80 -8.51 -1.38
CA HIS A 199 -12.33 -8.23 -2.74
C HIS A 199 -10.82 -8.13 -2.87
N SER A 200 -10.05 -8.33 -1.80
CA SER A 200 -8.60 -8.36 -1.88
C SER A 200 -8.13 -9.56 -2.74
N PRO A 201 -7.07 -9.40 -3.56
CA PRO A 201 -6.44 -10.51 -4.29
C PRO A 201 -5.77 -11.55 -3.38
N TYR A 202 -5.30 -11.12 -2.21
CA TYR A 202 -4.65 -11.94 -1.19
C TYR A 202 -4.96 -11.35 0.19
N LYS A 203 -4.76 -12.12 1.26
CA LYS A 203 -5.15 -11.65 2.60
C LYS A 203 -4.24 -10.51 3.05
N ILE A 204 -4.84 -9.41 3.51
CA ILE A 204 -4.12 -8.33 4.18
C ILE A 204 -4.62 -8.26 5.61
N TYR A 205 -3.75 -8.58 6.56
CA TYR A 205 -4.00 -8.36 7.98
C TYR A 205 -3.62 -6.92 8.33
N TYR A 206 -4.62 -6.06 8.45
CA TYR A 206 -4.42 -4.70 8.93
C TYR A 206 -4.29 -4.72 10.44
N VAL A 207 -3.16 -4.23 10.96
CA VAL A 207 -2.94 -4.08 12.39
C VAL A 207 -2.89 -2.60 12.72
N LEU A 208 -3.87 -2.13 13.48
CA LEU A 208 -3.89 -0.76 14.00
C LEU A 208 -3.03 -0.68 15.25
N SER A 209 -1.98 0.13 15.20
CA SER A 209 -1.03 0.28 16.30
C SER A 209 -0.37 1.65 16.24
N ASP A 210 -0.11 2.24 17.41
CA ASP A 210 0.68 3.47 17.54
C ASP A 210 2.14 3.19 17.92
N VAL A 211 2.49 1.92 18.11
CA VAL A 211 3.85 1.45 18.43
C VAL A 211 4.32 0.37 17.44
N PRO A 212 5.63 0.20 17.26
CA PRO A 212 6.16 -0.90 16.45
C PRO A 212 5.72 -2.27 16.98
N ILE A 213 5.44 -3.19 16.06
CA ILE A 213 5.11 -4.59 16.39
C ILE A 213 6.08 -5.55 15.71
N SER A 214 6.21 -6.77 16.23
CA SER A 214 7.04 -7.81 15.62
C SER A 214 6.18 -8.82 14.85
N VAL A 215 6.53 -9.06 13.60
CA VAL A 215 5.93 -10.08 12.73
C VAL A 215 7.05 -10.97 12.20
N ASN A 216 7.00 -12.27 12.51
CA ASN A 216 8.03 -13.24 12.11
C ASN A 216 9.46 -12.79 12.47
N GLY A 217 9.64 -12.19 13.65
CA GLY A 217 10.94 -11.68 14.13
C GLY A 217 11.37 -10.34 13.52
N ARG A 218 10.56 -9.72 12.65
CA ARG A 218 10.82 -8.41 12.08
C ARG A 218 9.96 -7.34 12.74
N TRP A 219 10.60 -6.26 13.17
CA TRP A 219 9.91 -5.07 13.64
C TRP A 219 9.33 -4.27 12.47
N LEU A 220 8.04 -3.99 12.57
CA LEU A 220 7.28 -3.12 11.66
C LEU A 220 6.85 -1.88 12.41
N THR A 221 7.19 -0.71 11.87
CA THR A 221 6.75 0.59 12.37
C THR A 221 5.42 0.93 11.72
N PRO A 222 4.39 1.39 12.46
CA PRO A 222 3.11 1.76 11.87
C PRO A 222 3.24 2.80 10.76
N PHE A 223 2.57 2.57 9.63
CA PHE A 223 2.51 3.57 8.57
C PHE A 223 1.71 4.79 9.03
N LYS A 224 2.34 5.95 8.90
CA LYS A 224 1.73 7.27 9.08
C LYS A 224 1.93 8.09 7.80
N PRO A 225 0.88 8.73 7.25
CA PRO A 225 1.04 9.61 6.10
C PRO A 225 1.79 10.87 6.52
N ASP A 226 2.61 11.43 5.62
CA ASP A 226 3.19 12.75 5.84
C ASP A 226 2.08 13.81 5.94
N ARG A 227 2.13 14.63 6.99
CA ARG A 227 1.11 15.67 7.29
C ARG A 227 0.86 16.63 6.12
N ASN A 228 1.83 16.78 5.21
CA ASN A 228 1.74 17.68 4.06
C ASN A 228 0.94 17.10 2.87
N PHE A 229 0.68 15.79 2.84
CA PHE A 229 0.09 15.15 1.67
C PHE A 229 -1.40 15.47 1.46
N ILE A 230 -2.16 15.64 2.55
CA ILE A 230 -3.61 15.94 2.48
C ILE A 230 -3.86 17.43 2.22
N ALA A 231 -3.04 18.31 2.83
CA ALA A 231 -3.16 19.75 2.68
C ALA A 231 -2.89 20.24 1.24
N GLN A 232 -1.96 19.61 0.52
CA GLN A 232 -1.62 19.99 -0.86
C GLN A 232 -2.63 19.53 -1.92
N LYS A 233 -3.47 18.52 -1.63
CA LYS A 233 -4.48 18.04 -2.59
C LYS A 233 -5.85 18.70 -2.43
N ALA A 234 -6.17 19.19 -1.23
CA ALA A 234 -7.35 20.04 -1.04
C ALA A 234 -7.30 21.31 -1.91
N SER A 235 -6.09 21.81 -2.20
CA SER A 235 -5.85 22.93 -3.13
C SER A 235 -5.75 22.53 -4.61
N ALA A 236 -5.61 21.24 -4.93
CA ALA A 236 -5.54 20.71 -6.31
C ALA A 236 -6.92 20.36 -6.90
N GLY A 237 -8.01 20.66 -6.19
CA GLY A 237 -9.40 20.48 -6.66
C GLY A 237 -9.79 21.27 -7.91
N ALA A 238 -8.87 22.06 -8.48
CA ALA A 238 -9.08 22.87 -9.68
C ALA A 238 -8.75 22.15 -11.01
N TYR A 239 -8.21 20.92 -11.01
CA TYR A 239 -7.62 20.32 -12.24
C TYR A 239 -8.23 18.98 -12.70
N LEU A 240 -9.48 18.67 -12.36
CA LEU A 240 -10.18 17.47 -12.85
C LEU A 240 -11.40 17.78 -13.74
N GLN A 241 -11.28 18.78 -14.63
CA GLN A 241 -12.27 19.04 -15.69
C GLN A 241 -12.04 18.26 -17.00
N GLN A 242 -11.21 17.20 -17.02
CA GLN A 242 -10.92 16.48 -18.26
C GLN A 242 -11.15 14.97 -18.16
N PHE A 243 -12.41 14.56 -18.06
CA PHE A 243 -12.85 13.28 -18.63
C PHE A 243 -14.24 13.48 -19.28
N PRO A 244 -14.40 13.19 -20.58
CA PRO A 244 -15.68 13.32 -21.26
C PRO A 244 -16.68 12.27 -20.75
N LYS A 245 -17.97 12.61 -20.93
CA LYS A 245 -19.17 11.88 -20.52
C LYS A 245 -19.19 10.41 -20.95
#